data_AF-A0A0F9FNK6-F1
#
_entry.id   AF-A0A0F9FNK6-F1
#
_cell.length_a   1.000
_cell.length_b   1.000
_cell.length_c   1.000
_cell.angle_alpha   90.00
_cell.angle_beta   90.00
_cell.angle_gamma   90.00
#
_symmetry.space_group_name_H-M   'P 1'
#
loop_
_entity.id
_entity.type
_entity.pdbx_description
1 polymer ?
#
loop_
_entity_poly.entity_id
_entity_poly.type
_entity_poly.pdbx_seq_one_letter_code
_entity_poly.pdbx_strand_id
1 'polypeptide(L)'
;MTFSNAQRTWIVGCTLVIILVVIGLGLSHYKTLQRFDLLIYDLILPLHSPGMSDQVVIIAIDDASIHELGRWPWSRQRHAELLNKISSLSPKAVAIDLIFSESENSLTADQSLAEAIDKNARTVLVVAPVKETPNSLISERLPIPILATAAAALGHVDVELDIDGLNRHFYLHAGIADPHWPS
;
A
#
# COMPACT_ATOMS: atom_id res chain seq x y z
N MET A 1 47.93 -12.73 -42.10
CA MET A 1 46.73 -13.58 -42.14
C MET A 1 45.53 -12.71 -42.43
N THR A 2 45.02 -12.74 -43.66
CA THR A 2 43.85 -11.96 -44.09
C THR A 2 42.60 -12.79 -43.85
N PHE A 3 41.71 -12.31 -42.97
CA PHE A 3 40.42 -12.96 -42.70
C PHE A 3 39.57 -12.97 -43.98
N SER A 4 38.83 -14.07 -44.21
CA SER A 4 37.89 -14.13 -45.33
C SER A 4 36.74 -13.15 -45.12
N ASN A 5 36.10 -12.68 -46.20
CA ASN A 5 34.97 -11.74 -46.09
C ASN A 5 33.84 -12.28 -45.19
N ALA A 6 33.61 -13.60 -45.18
CA ALA A 6 32.67 -14.26 -44.30
C ALA A 6 33.08 -14.20 -42.81
N GLN A 7 34.36 -14.37 -42.50
CA GLN A 7 34.87 -14.20 -41.13
C GLN A 7 34.76 -12.75 -40.65
N ARG A 8 35.01 -11.77 -41.52
CA ARG A 8 34.84 -10.34 -41.18
C ARG A 8 33.37 -9.99 -40.89
N THR A 9 32.42 -10.47 -41.67
CA THR A 9 30.99 -10.24 -41.42
C THR A 9 30.51 -10.89 -40.12
N TRP A 10 30.99 -12.10 -39.82
CA TRP A 10 30.69 -12.78 -38.55
C TRP A 10 31.24 -12.03 -37.34
N ILE A 11 32.49 -11.56 -37.40
CA ILE A 11 33.11 -10.79 -36.32
C ILE A 11 32.36 -9.48 -36.11
N VAL A 12 32.05 -8.72 -37.17
CA VAL A 12 31.27 -7.48 -37.05
C VAL A 12 29.88 -7.73 -36.47
N GLY A 13 29.20 -8.79 -36.90
CA GLY A 13 27.90 -9.20 -36.36
C GLY A 13 27.98 -9.53 -34.87
N CYS A 14 28.93 -10.35 -34.45
CA CYS A 14 29.14 -10.70 -33.05
C CYS A 14 29.50 -9.47 -32.20
N THR A 15 30.37 -8.58 -32.70
CA THR A 15 30.73 -7.35 -31.98
C THR A 15 29.51 -6.42 -31.82
N LEU A 16 28.68 -6.28 -32.85
CA LEU A 16 27.47 -5.47 -32.78
C LEU A 16 26.45 -6.03 -31.76
N VAL A 17 26.26 -7.36 -31.76
CA VAL A 17 25.39 -8.02 -30.77
C VAL A 17 25.92 -7.82 -29.36
N ILE A 18 27.23 -7.99 -29.13
CA ILE A 18 27.84 -7.76 -27.82
C ILE A 18 27.65 -6.31 -27.37
N ILE A 19 27.85 -5.33 -28.26
CA ILE A 19 27.62 -3.91 -27.96
C ILE A 19 26.16 -3.66 -27.56
N LEU A 20 25.19 -4.21 -28.32
CA LEU A 20 23.77 -4.05 -28.01
C LEU A 20 23.40 -4.70 -26.67
N VAL A 21 23.96 -5.87 -26.36
CA VAL A 21 23.77 -6.53 -25.06
C VAL A 21 24.37 -5.69 -23.93
N VAL A 22 25.58 -5.15 -24.11
CA VAL A 22 26.23 -4.29 -23.09
C VAL A 22 25.45 -3.00 -22.87
N ILE A 23 24.95 -2.36 -23.94
CA ILE A 23 24.09 -1.17 -23.84
C ILE A 23 22.77 -1.54 -23.16
N GLY A 24 22.14 -2.65 -23.52
CA GLY A 24 20.91 -3.13 -22.89
C GLY A 24 21.08 -3.42 -21.40
N LEU A 25 22.18 -4.09 -21.02
CA LEU A 25 22.54 -4.33 -19.62
C LEU A 25 22.83 -3.02 -18.87
N GLY A 26 23.53 -2.08 -19.50
CA GLY A 26 23.78 -0.76 -18.91
C GLY A 26 22.49 0.02 -18.68
N LEU A 27 21.63 0.10 -19.69
CA LEU A 27 20.33 0.79 -19.60
C LEU A 27 19.40 0.15 -18.56
N SER A 28 19.41 -1.17 -18.44
CA SER A 28 18.69 -1.92 -17.39
C SER A 28 19.26 -1.64 -16.01
N HIS A 29 20.59 -1.62 -15.86
CA HIS A 29 21.26 -1.41 -14.58
C HIS A 29 21.01 -0.02 -14.00
N TYR A 30 21.01 1.03 -14.84
CA TYR A 30 20.81 2.40 -14.39
C TYR A 30 19.34 2.81 -14.19
N LYS A 31 18.38 1.87 -14.32
CA LYS A 31 16.94 2.14 -14.26
C LYS A 31 16.46 3.26 -15.21
N THR A 32 17.26 3.61 -16.23
CA THR A 32 16.95 4.70 -17.17
C THR A 32 15.72 4.36 -18.00
N LEU A 33 15.58 3.09 -18.39
CA LEU A 33 14.41 2.60 -19.12
C LEU A 33 13.13 2.69 -18.28
N GLN A 34 13.22 2.43 -16.97
CA GLN A 34 12.06 2.50 -16.07
C GLN A 34 11.39 3.88 -16.11
N ARG A 35 12.15 4.98 -16.22
CA ARG A 35 11.56 6.33 -16.34
C ARG A 35 10.77 6.52 -17.63
N PHE A 36 11.23 5.95 -18.73
CA PHE A 36 10.49 5.99 -20.00
C PHE A 36 9.22 5.14 -19.91
N ASP A 37 9.30 3.97 -19.27
CA ASP A 37 8.15 3.10 -19.06
C ASP A 37 7.08 3.79 -18.20
N LEU A 38 7.47 4.46 -17.11
CA LEU A 38 6.57 5.24 -16.26
C LEU A 38 5.91 6.41 -17.02
N LEU A 39 6.68 7.10 -17.88
CA LEU A 39 6.13 8.17 -18.71
C LEU A 39 5.08 7.64 -19.69
N ILE A 40 5.35 6.51 -20.34
CA ILE A 40 4.39 5.87 -21.24
C ILE A 40 3.16 5.40 -20.48
N TYR A 41 3.35 4.83 -19.28
CA TYR A 41 2.27 4.42 -18.40
C TYR A 41 1.35 5.60 -18.07
N ASP A 42 1.91 6.72 -17.62
CA ASP A 42 1.15 7.92 -17.26
C ASP A 42 0.39 8.53 -18.45
N LEU A 43 0.92 8.39 -19.68
CA LEU A 43 0.23 8.82 -20.90
C LEU A 43 -0.98 7.93 -21.25
N ILE A 44 -0.90 6.64 -20.95
CA ILE A 44 -1.94 5.66 -21.30
C ILE A 44 -3.00 5.53 -20.20
N LEU A 45 -2.63 5.77 -18.94
CA LEU A 45 -3.50 5.60 -17.78
C LEU A 45 -4.86 6.32 -17.90
N PRO A 46 -4.93 7.59 -18.37
CA PRO A 46 -6.21 8.29 -18.52
C PRO A 46 -7.15 7.63 -19.54
N LEU A 47 -6.60 6.92 -20.54
CA LEU A 47 -7.39 6.21 -21.55
C LEU A 47 -8.11 4.99 -20.97
N HIS A 48 -7.63 4.46 -19.85
CA HIS A 48 -8.17 3.28 -19.17
C HIS A 48 -8.77 3.60 -17.79
N SER A 49 -8.80 4.86 -17.38
CA SER A 49 -9.28 5.22 -16.05
C SER A 49 -10.79 4.92 -15.94
N PRO A 50 -11.20 3.92 -15.14
CA PRO A 50 -12.62 3.70 -14.91
C PRO A 50 -13.21 4.94 -14.23
N GLY A 51 -14.45 5.28 -14.54
CA GLY A 51 -15.15 6.38 -13.88
C GLY A 51 -15.16 6.18 -12.35
N MET A 52 -15.15 7.28 -11.60
CA MET A 52 -15.27 7.22 -10.14
C MET A 52 -16.57 6.51 -9.74
N SER A 53 -16.48 5.61 -8.76
CA SER A 53 -17.64 4.88 -8.25
C SER A 53 -18.40 5.72 -7.25
N ASP A 54 -19.70 5.92 -7.48
CA ASP A 54 -20.60 6.58 -6.53
C ASP A 54 -20.96 5.70 -5.31
N GLN A 55 -20.36 4.50 -5.20
CA GLN A 55 -20.62 3.53 -4.13
C GLN A 55 -19.59 3.58 -2.99
N VAL A 56 -18.56 4.44 -3.12
CA VAL A 56 -17.48 4.57 -2.14
C VAL A 56 -17.57 5.94 -1.47
N VAL A 57 -17.53 5.94 -0.13
CA VAL A 57 -17.48 7.16 0.67
C VAL A 57 -16.19 7.16 1.47
N ILE A 58 -15.42 8.23 1.34
CA ILE A 58 -14.19 8.44 2.12
C ILE A 58 -14.53 9.39 3.26
N ILE A 59 -14.29 8.93 4.49
CA ILE A 59 -14.40 9.75 5.69
C ILE A 59 -12.98 10.13 6.10
N ALA A 60 -12.55 11.32 5.69
CA ALA A 60 -11.22 11.83 5.96
C ALA A 60 -11.13 12.48 7.35
N ILE A 61 -9.95 12.47 7.93
CA ILE A 61 -9.60 13.25 9.12
C ILE A 61 -8.77 14.44 8.62
N ASP A 62 -9.36 15.63 8.66
CA ASP A 62 -8.75 16.87 8.19
C ASP A 62 -8.63 17.91 9.31
N ASP A 63 -7.97 19.03 9.01
CA ASP A 63 -7.74 20.11 9.97
C ASP A 63 -9.05 20.71 10.50
N ALA A 64 -10.08 20.78 9.66
CA ALA A 64 -11.40 21.26 10.06
C ALA A 64 -12.03 20.31 11.10
N SER A 65 -11.99 19.01 10.84
CA SER A 65 -12.46 17.98 11.78
C SER A 65 -11.69 18.03 13.08
N ILE A 66 -10.35 18.16 13.05
CA ILE A 66 -9.53 18.26 14.26
C ILE A 66 -9.89 19.53 15.06
N HIS A 67 -10.14 20.66 14.37
CA HIS A 67 -10.54 21.90 15.02
C HIS A 67 -11.89 21.78 15.73
N GLU A 68 -12.86 21.12 15.11
CA GLU A 68 -14.21 20.94 15.67
C GLU A 68 -14.29 19.84 16.73
N LEU A 69 -13.59 18.73 16.52
CA LEU A 69 -13.70 17.50 17.31
C LEU A 69 -12.70 17.42 18.46
N GLY A 70 -11.63 18.21 18.38
CA GLY A 70 -10.56 18.28 19.37
C GLY A 70 -9.27 17.60 18.93
N ARG A 71 -8.27 17.64 19.81
CA ARG A 71 -6.91 17.21 19.53
C ARG A 71 -6.83 15.73 19.10
N TRP A 72 -6.12 15.49 18.00
CA TRP A 72 -5.70 14.17 17.54
C TRP A 72 -4.53 13.62 18.39
N PRO A 73 -4.42 12.30 18.63
CA PRO A 73 -5.38 11.24 18.29
C PRO A 73 -6.64 11.28 19.14
N TRP A 74 -7.79 10.99 18.54
CA TRP A 74 -9.06 10.87 19.25
C TRP A 74 -9.15 9.54 20.02
N SER A 75 -10.00 9.50 21.04
CA SER A 75 -10.28 8.27 21.78
C SER A 75 -10.95 7.22 20.90
N ARG A 76 -10.64 5.94 21.13
CA ARG A 76 -11.29 4.79 20.46
C ARG A 76 -12.79 4.74 20.72
N GLN A 77 -13.27 5.33 21.81
CA GLN A 77 -14.71 5.50 22.02
C GLN A 77 -15.36 6.36 20.93
N ARG A 78 -14.67 7.41 20.46
CA ARG A 78 -15.17 8.25 19.36
C ARG A 78 -15.16 7.49 18.03
N HIS A 79 -14.13 6.68 17.80
CA HIS A 79 -14.09 5.80 16.64
C HIS A 79 -15.23 4.76 16.67
N ALA A 80 -15.56 4.23 17.86
CA ALA A 80 -16.70 3.33 18.05
C ALA A 80 -18.05 4.02 17.76
N GLU A 81 -18.24 5.26 18.21
CA GLU A 81 -19.44 6.05 17.91
C GLU A 81 -19.59 6.33 16.41
N LEU A 82 -18.49 6.69 15.74
CA LEU A 82 -18.46 6.87 14.29
C LEU A 82 -18.82 5.57 13.57
N LEU A 83 -18.19 4.46 13.94
CA LEU A 83 -18.45 3.15 13.33
C LEU A 83 -19.90 2.70 13.54
N ASN A 84 -20.48 2.94 14.72
CA ASN A 84 -21.89 2.65 14.98
C ASN A 84 -22.83 3.45 14.07
N LYS A 85 -22.54 4.74 13.84
CA LYS A 85 -23.32 5.57 12.91
C LYS A 85 -23.21 5.06 11.48
N ILE A 86 -22.00 4.75 11.02
CA ILE A 86 -21.75 4.19 9.68
C ILE A 86 -22.48 2.84 9.53
N SER A 87 -22.41 1.98 10.54
CA SER A 87 -23.04 0.66 10.55
C SER A 87 -24.56 0.73 10.39
N SER A 88 -25.21 1.80 10.89
CA SER A 88 -26.65 1.99 10.72
C SER A 88 -27.08 2.18 9.26
N LEU A 89 -26.15 2.57 8.38
CA LEU A 89 -26.36 2.71 6.94
C LEU A 89 -26.16 1.39 6.17
N SER A 90 -25.83 0.30 6.87
CA SER A 90 -25.62 -1.04 6.29
C SER A 90 -24.61 -1.12 5.13
N PRO A 91 -23.39 -0.56 5.29
CA PRO A 91 -22.37 -0.60 4.25
C PRO A 91 -21.96 -2.03 3.92
N LYS A 92 -21.51 -2.27 2.68
CA LYS A 92 -21.02 -3.60 2.27
C LYS A 92 -19.72 -3.99 2.97
N ALA A 93 -18.86 -3.01 3.27
CA ALA A 93 -17.61 -3.15 4.03
C ALA A 93 -17.25 -1.80 4.66
N VAL A 94 -16.43 -1.83 5.70
CA VAL A 94 -15.82 -0.64 6.30
C VAL A 94 -14.33 -0.90 6.47
N ALA A 95 -13.48 -0.11 5.82
CA ALA A 95 -12.03 -0.15 6.06
C ALA A 95 -11.65 1.00 6.98
N ILE A 96 -10.87 0.72 8.04
CA ILE A 96 -10.34 1.75 8.93
C ILE A 96 -8.83 1.80 8.75
N ASP A 97 -8.37 2.83 8.04
CA ASP A 97 -6.94 3.11 7.83
C ASP A 97 -6.32 3.84 9.04
N LEU A 98 -6.33 3.15 10.18
CA LEU A 98 -5.69 3.59 11.42
C LEU A 98 -5.03 2.38 12.09
N ILE A 99 -3.77 2.52 12.46
CA ILE A 99 -3.02 1.46 13.13
C ILE A 99 -3.32 1.49 14.63
N PHE A 100 -4.08 0.51 15.12
CA PHE A 100 -4.46 0.39 16.54
C PHE A 100 -3.55 -0.53 17.35
N SER A 101 -2.23 -0.35 17.25
CA SER A 101 -1.23 -1.28 17.80
C SER A 101 -0.94 -1.18 19.29
N GLU A 102 -1.38 -0.11 19.94
CA GLU A 102 -1.13 0.15 21.35
C GLU A 102 -2.43 0.31 22.10
N SER A 103 -2.57 -0.32 23.26
CA SER A 103 -3.76 -0.14 24.11
C SER A 103 -3.95 1.32 24.51
N GLU A 104 -5.21 1.77 24.51
CA GLU A 104 -5.52 3.09 25.03
C GLU A 104 -5.49 3.05 26.57
N ASN A 105 -5.06 4.14 27.21
CA ASN A 105 -5.03 4.24 28.67
C ASN A 105 -6.42 4.15 29.32
N SER A 106 -7.49 4.38 28.55
CA SER A 106 -8.87 4.26 29.00
C SER A 106 -9.28 2.78 29.11
N LEU A 107 -9.80 2.39 30.27
CA LEU A 107 -10.21 1.01 30.56
C LEU A 107 -11.31 0.46 29.62
N THR A 108 -12.09 1.33 28.97
CA THR A 108 -13.29 0.94 28.20
C THR A 108 -13.25 1.33 26.72
N ALA A 109 -12.28 2.15 26.30
CA ALA A 109 -12.25 2.66 24.93
C ALA A 109 -11.94 1.55 23.91
N ASP A 110 -10.95 0.69 24.22
CA ASP A 110 -10.59 -0.48 23.41
C ASP A 110 -11.79 -1.43 23.27
N GLN A 111 -12.48 -1.69 24.39
CA GLN A 111 -13.66 -2.55 24.44
C GLN A 111 -14.81 -1.97 23.60
N SER A 112 -15.07 -0.67 23.72
CA SER A 112 -16.14 0.00 22.97
C SER A 112 -15.92 -0.10 21.46
N LEU A 113 -14.67 0.07 21.01
CA LEU A 113 -14.33 -0.08 19.60
C LEU A 113 -14.42 -1.55 19.16
N ALA A 114 -13.92 -2.49 19.97
CA ALA A 114 -14.04 -3.92 19.67
C ALA A 114 -15.49 -4.35 19.47
N GLU A 115 -16.39 -3.93 20.37
CA GLU A 115 -17.82 -4.23 20.29
C GLU A 115 -18.48 -3.61 19.04
N ALA A 116 -18.10 -2.38 18.68
CA ALA A 116 -18.60 -1.74 17.47
C ALA A 116 -18.12 -2.45 16.19
N ILE A 117 -16.88 -2.93 16.19
CA ILE A 117 -16.28 -3.72 15.09
C ILE A 117 -16.98 -5.06 14.95
N ASP A 118 -17.10 -5.81 16.05
CA ASP A 118 -17.74 -7.13 16.10
C ASP A 118 -19.20 -7.04 15.65
N LYS A 119 -19.95 -6.04 16.15
CA LYS A 119 -21.35 -5.80 15.76
C LYS A 119 -21.51 -5.46 14.28
N ASN A 120 -20.56 -4.74 13.68
CA ASN A 120 -20.59 -4.42 12.25
C ASN A 120 -20.35 -5.67 11.39
N ALA A 121 -19.48 -6.59 11.84
CA ALA A 121 -19.07 -7.83 11.18
C ALA A 121 -18.53 -7.69 9.75
N ARG A 122 -18.23 -6.45 9.31
CA ARG A 122 -17.73 -6.12 7.96
C ARG A 122 -16.57 -5.12 8.01
N THR A 123 -16.01 -4.91 9.19
CA THR A 123 -14.91 -3.96 9.40
C THR A 123 -13.58 -4.66 9.16
N VAL A 124 -12.75 -4.05 8.32
CA VAL A 124 -11.37 -4.44 8.04
C VAL A 124 -10.44 -3.46 8.74
N LEU A 125 -9.46 -3.99 9.47
CA LEU A 125 -8.40 -3.19 10.08
C LEU A 125 -7.08 -3.37 9.34
N VAL A 126 -6.20 -2.38 9.48
CA VAL A 126 -4.95 -2.33 8.74
C VAL A 126 -3.76 -2.90 9.52
N VAL A 127 -2.86 -3.55 8.77
CA VAL A 127 -1.53 -3.98 9.19
C VAL A 127 -0.52 -3.21 8.37
N ALA A 128 0.53 -2.71 9.01
CA ALA A 128 1.55 -1.89 8.33
C ALA A 128 2.96 -2.43 8.58
N PRO A 129 3.85 -2.41 7.57
CA PRO A 129 5.27 -2.62 7.78
C PRO A 129 5.85 -1.40 8.52
N VAL A 130 6.57 -1.66 9.59
CA VAL A 130 7.11 -0.61 10.45
C VAL A 130 8.56 -0.90 10.75
N LYS A 131 9.34 0.17 10.84
CA LYS A 131 10.74 0.12 11.24
C LYS A 131 10.89 0.94 12.51
N GLU A 132 10.92 0.26 13.65
CA GLU A 132 10.96 0.90 14.98
C GLU A 132 12.19 1.80 15.16
N THR A 133 13.34 1.37 14.63
CA THR A 133 14.59 2.13 14.72
C THR A 133 15.35 2.03 13.40
N PRO A 134 16.25 2.97 13.08
CA PRO A 134 17.04 2.93 11.84
C PRO A 134 17.82 1.63 11.61
N ASN A 135 18.14 0.89 12.68
CA ASN A 135 18.89 -0.36 12.64
C ASN A 135 18.05 -1.62 12.92
N SER A 136 16.76 -1.49 13.24
CA SER A 136 15.91 -2.67 13.42
C SER A 136 15.50 -3.26 12.07
N LEU A 137 15.18 -4.54 12.09
CA LEU A 137 14.45 -5.17 10.99
C LEU A 137 13.06 -4.52 10.86
N ILE A 138 12.51 -4.58 9.65
CA ILE A 138 11.12 -4.23 9.42
C ILE A 138 10.26 -5.34 10.04
N SER A 139 9.25 -4.95 10.80
CA SER A 139 8.27 -5.86 11.39
C SER A 139 6.86 -5.44 10.99
N GLU A 140 5.91 -6.34 11.13
CA GLU A 140 4.49 -6.04 10.90
C GLU A 140 3.87 -5.51 12.19
N ARG A 141 3.14 -4.40 12.07
CA ARG A 141 2.39 -3.83 13.18
C ARG A 141 0.93 -4.18 13.05
N LEU A 142 0.47 -5.07 13.92
CA LEU A 142 -0.91 -5.49 14.01
C LEU A 142 -1.71 -4.59 14.98
N PRO A 143 -3.04 -4.52 14.81
CA PRO A 143 -3.92 -4.02 15.86
C PRO A 143 -3.78 -4.85 17.14
N ILE A 144 -4.11 -4.26 18.30
CA ILE A 144 -4.13 -5.02 19.56
C ILE A 144 -5.08 -6.22 19.46
N PRO A 145 -4.81 -7.33 20.20
CA PRO A 145 -5.51 -8.60 20.00
C PRO A 145 -7.04 -8.54 20.05
N ILE A 146 -7.61 -7.71 20.94
CA ILE A 146 -9.07 -7.56 21.08
C ILE A 146 -9.71 -6.96 19.82
N LEU A 147 -9.02 -6.02 19.16
CA LEU A 147 -9.51 -5.40 17.93
C LEU A 147 -9.26 -6.31 16.72
N ALA A 148 -8.09 -6.95 16.66
CA ALA A 148 -7.74 -7.88 15.59
C ALA A 148 -8.71 -9.08 15.53
N THR A 149 -9.12 -9.60 16.69
CA THR A 149 -10.06 -10.73 16.77
C THR A 149 -11.48 -10.33 16.40
N ALA A 150 -11.89 -9.08 16.71
CA ALA A 150 -13.21 -8.57 16.37
C ALA A 150 -13.35 -8.22 14.87
N ALA A 151 -12.24 -7.87 14.21
CA ALA A 151 -12.24 -7.47 12.80
C ALA A 151 -12.66 -8.64 11.89
N ALA A 152 -13.41 -8.32 10.83
CA ALA A 152 -13.83 -9.31 9.84
C ALA A 152 -12.64 -9.82 9.00
N ALA A 153 -11.65 -8.95 8.78
CA ALA A 153 -10.38 -9.27 8.17
C ALA A 153 -9.31 -8.25 8.58
N LEU A 154 -8.06 -8.59 8.32
CA LEU A 154 -6.91 -7.68 8.39
C LEU A 154 -6.33 -7.54 6.98
N GLY A 155 -6.03 -6.31 6.57
CA GLY A 155 -5.44 -6.00 5.26
C GLY A 155 -4.18 -5.16 5.38
N HIS A 156 -3.28 -5.22 4.40
CA HIS A 156 -2.08 -4.40 4.42
C HIS A 156 -2.32 -3.00 3.86
N VAL A 157 -1.54 -2.04 4.35
CA VAL A 157 -1.44 -0.68 3.77
C VAL A 157 -0.06 -0.41 3.16
N ASP A 158 0.67 -1.48 2.86
CA ASP A 158 1.99 -1.36 2.23
C ASP A 158 1.90 -0.69 0.85
N VAL A 159 2.82 0.23 0.60
CA VAL A 159 2.91 1.03 -0.61
C VAL A 159 4.36 1.04 -1.09
N GLU A 160 4.56 0.58 -2.32
CA GLU A 160 5.84 0.72 -3.02
C GLU A 160 5.83 2.01 -3.84
N LEU A 161 6.81 2.87 -3.58
CA LEU A 161 7.02 4.08 -4.38
C LEU A 161 7.94 3.76 -5.55
N ASP A 162 7.55 4.20 -6.75
CA ASP A 162 8.40 4.16 -7.93
C ASP A 162 9.64 5.05 -7.76
N ILE A 163 10.58 4.96 -8.71
CA ILE A 163 11.84 5.73 -8.69
C ILE A 163 11.65 7.26 -8.64
N ASP A 164 10.48 7.76 -9.03
CA ASP A 164 10.09 9.16 -8.98
C ASP A 164 9.29 9.54 -7.72
N GLY A 165 9.07 8.59 -6.81
CA GLY A 165 8.37 8.80 -5.55
C GLY A 165 6.85 8.76 -5.67
N LEU A 166 6.31 8.40 -6.83
CA LEU A 166 4.86 8.23 -7.03
C LEU A 166 4.46 6.78 -6.80
N ASN A 167 3.26 6.56 -6.27
CA ASN A 167 2.68 5.23 -6.15
C ASN A 167 1.76 4.98 -7.37
N ARG A 168 2.07 3.94 -8.15
CA ARG A 168 1.24 3.46 -9.26
C ARG A 168 0.83 1.99 -9.11
N HIS A 169 1.28 1.32 -8.06
CA HIS A 169 1.13 -0.12 -7.87
C HIS A 169 0.80 -0.44 -6.43
N PHE A 170 -0.22 -1.26 -6.21
CA PHE A 170 -0.52 -1.84 -4.91
C PHE A 170 -0.30 -3.34 -4.98
N TYR A 171 0.31 -3.90 -3.94
CA TYR A 171 0.40 -5.35 -3.83
C TYR A 171 -0.99 -5.94 -3.61
N LEU A 172 -1.27 -7.07 -4.25
CA LEU A 172 -2.49 -7.83 -3.94
C LEU A 172 -2.36 -8.51 -2.57
N HIS A 173 -1.14 -8.97 -2.25
CA HIS A 173 -0.76 -9.46 -0.93
C HIS A 173 0.60 -8.90 -0.53
N ALA A 174 0.74 -8.52 0.74
CA ALA A 174 2.00 -8.07 1.33
C ALA A 174 2.31 -8.80 2.64
N GLY A 175 3.54 -8.67 3.13
CA GLY A 175 3.99 -9.29 4.37
C GLY A 175 5.50 -9.36 4.47
N ILE A 176 6.01 -9.51 5.69
CA ILE A 176 7.42 -9.67 5.99
C ILE A 176 7.78 -11.16 5.89
N ALA A 177 8.83 -11.44 5.12
CA ALA A 177 9.28 -12.78 4.72
C ALA A 177 8.36 -13.53 3.73
N ASP A 178 7.02 -13.45 3.87
CA ASP A 178 6.06 -14.06 2.94
C ASP A 178 4.82 -13.17 2.76
N PRO A 179 4.28 -12.99 1.53
CA PRO A 179 3.12 -12.14 1.27
C PRO A 179 1.80 -12.83 1.63
N HIS A 180 1.23 -12.49 2.79
CA HIS A 180 0.06 -13.19 3.35
C HIS A 180 -1.11 -12.27 3.74
N TRP A 181 -0.87 -10.97 3.95
CA TRP A 181 -1.95 -10.01 4.16
C TRP A 181 -2.53 -9.60 2.82
N PRO A 182 -3.85 -9.65 2.61
CA PRO A 182 -4.49 -9.13 1.40
C PRO A 182 -4.57 -7.60 1.40
N SER A 183 -4.73 -7.01 0.21
CA SER A 183 -5.13 -5.60 0.04
C SER A 183 -6.60 -5.32 0.33
#